data_AF-A0A353U0V9-F1
#
_entry.id   AF-A0A353U0V9-F1
#
_cell.length_a   1.000
_cell.length_b   1.000
_cell.length_c   1.000
_cell.angle_alpha   90.00
_cell.angle_beta   90.00
_cell.angle_gamma   90.00
#
_symmetry.space_group_name_H-M   'P 1'
#
loop_
_entity.id
_entity.type
_entity.pdbx_description
1 polymer ?
#
loop_
_entity_poly.entity_id
_entity_poly.type
_entity_poly.pdbx_seq_one_letter_code
_entity_poly.pdbx_strand_id
1 'polypeptide(L)'
;FVLVIYYLPEFAILSNKKTRLRDGIISLGIGVFVTLVVLEARFLQLNEPISGFFAENAYTMAHGGNIVNVILVDFRALDTMGEIAVLTLAATGVYSLFRFQIKTIKKLKRRGSQELTEPDSNN
;
A
#
# COMPACT_ATOMS: atom_id res chain seq x y z
N PHE A 1 2.87 -4.33 10.45
CA PHE A 1 2.53 -5.77 10.34
C PHE A 1 2.11 -6.41 11.66
N VAL A 2 2.86 -6.25 12.76
CA VAL A 2 2.52 -6.83 14.08
C VAL A 2 1.07 -6.54 14.51
N LEU A 3 0.64 -5.28 14.42
CA LEU A 3 -0.72 -4.87 14.79
C LEU A 3 -1.81 -5.57 13.97
N VAL A 4 -1.56 -5.83 12.69
CA VAL A 4 -2.53 -6.54 11.82
C VAL A 4 -2.64 -8.01 12.21
N ILE A 5 -1.52 -8.67 12.48
CA ILE A 5 -1.49 -10.09 12.87
C ILE A 5 -2.11 -10.30 14.25
N TYR A 6 -1.86 -9.39 15.20
CA TYR A 6 -2.42 -9.45 16.55
C TYR A 6 -3.97 -9.43 16.57
N TYR A 7 -4.59 -8.72 15.62
CA TYR A 7 -6.06 -8.64 15.51
C TYR A 7 -6.66 -9.62 14.49
N LEU A 8 -5.85 -10.49 13.86
CA LEU A 8 -6.35 -11.47 12.91
C LEU A 8 -6.99 -12.65 13.65
N PRO A 9 -8.25 -13.02 13.35
CA PRO A 9 -8.87 -14.20 13.96
C PRO A 9 -8.16 -15.49 13.49
N GLU A 10 -8.13 -16.51 14.36
CA GLU A 10 -7.51 -17.83 14.11
C GLU A 10 -8.30 -18.67 13.09
N PHE A 11 -8.37 -18.25 11.82
CA PHE A 11 -8.99 -19.07 10.77
C PHE A 11 -8.09 -19.16 9.54
N ALA A 12 -7.11 -20.06 9.59
CA ALA A 12 -6.36 -20.47 8.40
C ALA A 12 -7.09 -21.63 7.72
N ILE A 13 -7.95 -21.32 6.74
CA ILE A 13 -8.50 -22.35 5.85
C ILE A 13 -7.33 -22.91 5.02
N LEU A 14 -6.91 -24.14 5.35
CA LEU A 14 -5.79 -24.78 4.69
C LEU A 14 -6.15 -25.09 3.23
N SER A 15 -5.42 -24.47 2.31
CA SER A 15 -5.59 -24.71 0.87
C SER A 15 -5.15 -26.13 0.50
N ASN A 16 -5.90 -26.77 -0.39
CA ASN A 16 -5.65 -28.15 -0.81
C ASN A 16 -4.29 -28.29 -1.54
N LYS A 17 -3.65 -29.46 -1.45
CA LYS A 17 -2.33 -29.73 -2.07
C LYS A 17 -2.31 -29.45 -3.57
N LYS A 18 -3.40 -29.77 -4.28
CA LYS A 18 -3.55 -29.48 -5.72
C LYS A 18 -3.54 -27.98 -6.02
N THR A 19 -4.26 -27.19 -5.22
CA THR A 19 -4.29 -25.72 -5.36
C THR A 19 -2.90 -25.13 -5.12
N ARG A 20 -2.20 -25.60 -4.06
CA ARG A 20 -0.84 -25.13 -3.76
C ARG A 20 0.16 -25.47 -4.87
N LEU A 21 0.05 -26.66 -5.47
CA LEU A 21 0.90 -27.06 -6.59
C LEU A 21 0.63 -26.18 -7.82
N ARG A 22 -0.64 -25.94 -8.17
CA ARG A 22 -1.03 -25.05 -9.27
C ARG A 22 -0.50 -23.63 -9.03
N ASP A 23 -0.74 -23.08 -7.85
CA ASP A 23 -0.31 -21.71 -7.51
C ASP A 23 1.23 -21.60 -7.49
N GLY A 24 1.94 -22.67 -7.10
CA GLY A 24 3.40 -22.76 -7.19
C GLY A 24 3.92 -22.76 -8.63
N ILE A 25 3.25 -23.49 -9.53
CA ILE A 25 3.61 -23.48 -10.97
C ILE A 25 3.35 -22.09 -11.57
N ILE A 26 2.21 -21.47 -11.25
CA ILE A 26 1.85 -20.14 -11.76
C ILE A 26 2.85 -19.07 -11.25
N SER A 27 3.15 -19.07 -9.95
CA SER A 27 4.09 -18.08 -9.38
C SER A 27 5.49 -18.25 -9.93
N LEU A 28 5.95 -19.49 -10.11
CA LEU A 28 7.24 -19.77 -10.75
C LEU A 28 7.24 -19.30 -12.21
N GLY A 29 6.18 -19.57 -12.96
CA GLY A 29 6.03 -19.11 -14.34
C GLY A 29 6.10 -17.59 -14.47
N ILE A 30 5.37 -16.86 -13.61
CA ILE A 30 5.40 -15.39 -13.59
C ILE A 30 6.79 -14.88 -13.17
N GLY A 31 7.41 -15.48 -12.14
CA GLY A 31 8.74 -15.08 -11.66
C GLY A 31 9.82 -15.26 -12.73
N VAL A 32 9.81 -16.39 -13.42
CA VAL A 32 10.72 -16.66 -14.55
C VAL A 32 10.45 -15.68 -15.69
N PHE A 33 9.19 -15.46 -16.05
CA PHE A 33 8.83 -14.52 -17.11
C PHE A 33 9.35 -13.10 -16.82
N VAL A 34 9.07 -12.55 -15.63
CA VAL A 34 9.54 -11.22 -15.23
C VAL A 34 11.08 -11.17 -15.23
N THR A 35 11.73 -12.22 -14.75
CA THR A 35 13.19 -12.31 -14.73
C THR A 35 13.78 -12.26 -16.14
N LEU A 36 13.24 -13.05 -17.07
CA LEU A 36 13.68 -13.06 -18.47
C LEU A 36 13.44 -11.69 -19.11
N VAL A 37 12.29 -11.06 -18.89
CA VAL A 37 12.00 -9.70 -19.39
C VAL A 37 13.02 -8.68 -18.88
N VAL A 38 13.35 -8.71 -17.58
CA VAL A 38 14.33 -7.79 -16.99
C VAL A 38 15.74 -8.05 -17.53
N LEU A 39 16.13 -9.32 -17.70
CA LEU A 39 17.42 -9.68 -18.30
C LEU A 39 17.55 -9.16 -19.73
N GLU A 40 16.52 -9.37 -20.56
CA GLU A 40 16.51 -8.85 -21.94
C GLU A 40 16.53 -7.31 -21.97
N ALA A 41 15.74 -6.66 -21.11
CA ALA A 41 15.69 -5.20 -21.04
C ALA A 41 17.04 -4.55 -20.71
N ARG A 42 17.94 -5.26 -20.01
CA ARG A 42 19.28 -4.75 -19.66
C ARG A 42 20.20 -4.60 -20.87
N PHE A 43 20.00 -5.39 -21.91
CA PHE A 43 20.84 -5.34 -23.11
C PHE A 43 20.38 -4.29 -24.13
N LEU A 44 19.20 -3.69 -23.94
CA LEU A 44 18.58 -2.70 -24.82
C LEU A 44 18.92 -1.25 -24.44
N GLN A 45 20.17 -0.94 -24.08
CA GLN A 45 20.60 0.45 -23.84
C GLN A 45 20.68 1.22 -25.16
N LEU A 46 19.56 1.84 -25.55
CA LEU A 46 19.42 2.55 -26.83
C LEU A 46 19.84 4.03 -26.76
N ASN A 47 20.05 4.63 -25.58
CA ASN A 47 20.35 6.05 -25.41
C ASN A 47 21.31 6.32 -24.23
N GLU A 48 22.02 7.44 -24.32
CA GLU A 48 22.84 7.98 -23.23
C GLU A 48 22.00 8.25 -21.96
N PRO A 49 22.51 7.90 -20.76
CA PRO A 49 21.77 8.09 -19.52
C PRO A 49 21.71 9.57 -19.12
N ILE A 50 20.51 10.05 -18.77
CA ILE A 50 20.28 11.41 -18.26
C ILE A 50 20.97 11.70 -16.90
N SER A 51 21.60 10.71 -16.29
CA SER A 51 22.34 10.86 -15.02
C SER A 51 23.45 11.92 -15.11
N GLY A 52 24.07 12.10 -16.28
CA GLY A 52 25.06 13.16 -16.50
C GLY A 52 24.47 14.56 -16.29
N PHE A 53 23.29 14.83 -16.87
CA PHE A 53 22.58 16.09 -16.68
C PHE A 53 22.30 16.36 -15.19
N PHE A 54 21.81 15.37 -14.45
CA PHE A 54 21.55 15.56 -13.03
C PHE A 54 22.83 15.79 -12.22
N ALA A 55 23.93 15.12 -12.56
CA ALA A 55 25.20 15.30 -11.87
C ALA A 55 25.78 16.72 -12.05
N GLU A 56 25.70 17.26 -13.25
CA GLU A 56 26.20 18.61 -13.56
C GLU A 56 25.30 19.71 -12.98
N ASN A 57 23.98 19.47 -12.92
CA ASN A 57 23.00 20.51 -12.60
C ASN A 57 22.46 20.48 -11.17
N ALA A 58 22.66 19.40 -10.41
CA ALA A 58 22.14 19.30 -9.04
C ALA A 58 22.68 20.38 -8.09
N TYR A 59 23.97 20.73 -8.22
CA TYR A 59 24.56 21.79 -7.41
C TYR A 59 24.34 23.18 -8.01
N THR A 60 24.40 23.31 -9.33
CA THR A 60 24.37 24.63 -10.00
C THR A 60 22.96 25.19 -10.15
N MET A 61 21.95 24.36 -10.40
CA MET A 61 20.55 24.80 -10.56
C MET A 61 19.76 24.68 -9.25
N ALA A 62 19.91 23.56 -8.55
CA ALA A 62 19.12 23.23 -7.36
C ALA A 62 19.88 23.41 -6.04
N HIS A 63 21.14 23.87 -6.08
CA HIS A 63 21.95 24.27 -4.91
C HIS A 63 22.11 23.17 -3.84
N GLY A 64 21.95 21.90 -4.20
CA GLY A 64 21.99 20.78 -3.26
C GLY A 64 23.26 19.93 -3.38
N GLY A 65 23.90 19.64 -2.25
CA GLY A 65 25.07 18.74 -2.20
C GLY A 65 24.72 17.25 -2.23
N ASN A 66 23.45 16.88 -2.06
CA ASN A 66 22.97 15.50 -2.17
C ASN A 66 22.11 15.35 -3.43
N ILE A 67 22.72 14.85 -4.50
CA ILE A 67 22.08 14.66 -5.81
C ILE A 67 20.79 13.83 -5.74
N VAL A 68 20.71 12.81 -4.89
CA VAL A 68 19.52 11.97 -4.76
C VAL A 68 18.36 12.78 -4.20
N ASN A 69 18.61 13.54 -3.13
CA ASN A 69 17.58 14.40 -2.56
C ASN A 69 17.12 15.45 -3.57
N VAL A 70 18.07 16.10 -4.28
CA VAL A 70 17.77 17.09 -5.32
C VAL A 70 16.89 16.50 -6.43
N ILE A 71 17.19 15.29 -6.90
CA ILE A 71 16.35 14.63 -7.91
C ILE A 71 14.93 14.43 -7.37
N LEU A 72 14.78 13.98 -6.13
CA LEU A 72 13.47 13.70 -5.54
C LEU A 72 12.64 14.96 -5.28
N VAL A 73 13.26 16.04 -4.79
CA VAL A 73 12.54 17.22 -4.29
C VAL A 73 12.47 18.39 -5.28
N ASP A 74 13.35 18.41 -6.29
CA ASP A 74 13.43 19.50 -7.27
C ASP A 74 13.11 18.96 -8.67
N PHE A 75 14.02 18.20 -9.29
CA PHE A 75 13.85 17.75 -10.68
C PHE A 75 12.64 16.82 -10.90
N ARG A 76 12.30 16.01 -9.89
CA ARG A 76 11.15 15.08 -9.90
C ARG A 76 10.20 15.33 -8.74
N ALA A 77 10.06 16.59 -8.34
CA ALA A 77 9.19 17.01 -7.24
C ALA A 77 7.73 16.52 -7.39
N LEU A 78 7.23 16.38 -8.62
CA LEU A 78 5.88 15.89 -8.87
C LEU A 78 5.67 14.44 -8.44
N ASP A 79 6.68 13.58 -8.60
CA ASP A 79 6.60 12.18 -8.19
C ASP A 79 6.53 12.06 -6.65
N THR A 80 7.32 12.86 -5.94
CA THR A 80 7.30 12.88 -4.46
C THR A 80 6.07 13.55 -3.88
N MET A 81 5.55 14.61 -4.51
CA MET A 81 4.23 15.16 -4.17
C MET A 81 3.12 14.12 -4.38
N GLY A 82 3.20 13.33 -5.45
CA GLY A 82 2.29 12.23 -5.74
C GLY A 82 2.33 11.14 -4.65
N GLU A 83 3.52 10.72 -4.23
CA GLU A 83 3.69 9.77 -3.12
C GLU A 83 3.05 10.28 -1.83
N ILE A 84 3.32 11.53 -1.45
CA ILE A 84 2.72 12.16 -0.26
C ILE A 84 1.19 12.24 -0.39
N ALA A 85 0.67 12.54 -1.57
CA ALA A 85 -0.78 12.56 -1.82
C ALA A 85 -1.40 11.16 -1.61
N VAL A 86 -0.79 10.10 -2.14
CA VAL A 86 -1.25 8.72 -1.96
C VAL A 86 -1.19 8.32 -0.48
N LEU A 87 -0.10 8.64 0.22
CA LEU A 87 0.04 8.36 1.66
C LEU A 87 -1.02 9.10 2.49
N THR A 88 -1.28 10.37 2.16
CA THR A 88 -2.31 11.18 2.82
C THR A 88 -3.71 10.62 2.59
N LEU A 89 -3.99 10.18 1.35
CA LEU A 89 -5.26 9.55 1.00
C LEU A 89 -5.45 8.22 1.73
N ALA A 90 -4.41 7.37 1.78
CA ALA A 90 -4.44 6.12 2.52
C ALA A 90 -4.66 6.34 4.02
N ALA A 91 -3.95 7.30 4.63
CA ALA A 91 -4.11 7.66 6.04
C ALA A 91 -5.53 8.16 6.34
N THR A 92 -6.08 9.02 5.46
CA THR A 92 -7.45 9.54 5.58
C THR A 92 -8.47 8.41 5.42
N GLY A 93 -8.27 7.49 4.49
CA GLY A 93 -9.11 6.32 4.27
C GLY A 93 -9.17 5.41 5.50
N VAL A 94 -8.01 5.12 6.12
CA VAL A 94 -7.93 4.37 7.37
C VAL A 94 -8.65 5.12 8.49
N TYR A 95 -8.39 6.41 8.67
CA TYR A 95 -9.06 7.23 9.71
C TYR A 95 -10.59 7.23 9.56
N SER A 96 -11.09 7.37 8.33
CA SER A 96 -12.52 7.31 8.01
C SER A 96 -13.13 5.97 8.44
N LEU A 97 -12.50 4.84 8.06
CA LEU A 97 -12.96 3.50 8.42
C LEU A 97 -13.05 3.30 9.94
N PHE A 98 -12.01 3.70 10.68
CA PHE A 98 -12.01 3.61 12.15
C PHE A 98 -13.13 4.46 12.77
N ARG A 99 -13.35 5.69 12.26
CA ARG A 99 -14.39 6.58 12.79
C ARG A 99 -15.80 6.03 12.54
N PHE A 100 -16.05 5.44 11.37
CA PHE A 100 -17.33 4.80 11.05
C PHE A 100 -17.61 3.59 11.93
N GLN A 101 -16.63 2.69 12.14
CA GLN A 101 -16.82 1.51 12.98
C GLN A 101 -17.19 1.89 14.43
N ILE A 102 -16.50 2.87 15.03
CA ILE A 102 -16.80 3.32 16.40
C ILE A 102 -18.22 3.89 16.51
N LYS A 103 -18.69 4.64 15.51
CA LYS A 103 -20.06 5.16 15.48
C LYS A 103 -21.10 4.03 15.39
N THR A 104 -20.86 3.05 14.52
CA THR A 104 -21.74 1.88 14.35
C THR A 104 -21.87 1.09 15.65
N ILE A 105 -20.75 0.78 16.32
CA ILE A 105 -20.75 0.05 17.60
C ILE A 105 -21.52 0.83 18.68
N LYS A 106 -21.30 2.15 18.80
CA LYS A 106 -22.04 2.99 19.75
C LYS A 106 -23.55 3.01 19.47
N LYS A 107 -23.96 3.04 18.20
CA LYS A 107 -25.38 3.02 17.79
C LYS A 107 -26.04 1.69 18.13
N LEU A 108 -25.37 0.57 17.86
CA LEU A 108 -25.86 -0.77 18.20
C LEU A 108 -26.04 -0.94 19.71
N LYS A 109 -25.05 -0.49 20.52
CA LYS A 109 -25.15 -0.52 21.98
C LYS A 109 -26.34 0.28 22.51
N ARG A 110 -26.62 1.46 21.94
CA ARG A 110 -27.75 2.30 22.34
C ARG A 110 -29.11 1.68 22.03
N ARG A 111 -29.27 1.01 20.87
CA ARG A 111 -30.52 0.33 20.50
C ARG A 111 -30.81 -0.87 21.41
N GLY A 112 -29.81 -1.71 21.67
CA GLY A 112 -29.98 -2.84 22.58
C GLY A 112 -30.32 -2.40 24.01
N SER A 113 -29.77 -1.28 24.48
CA SER A 113 -30.14 -0.71 25.78
C SER A 113 -31.55 -0.11 25.82
N GLN A 114 -32.15 0.27 24.69
CA GLN A 114 -33.52 0.79 24.65
C GLN A 114 -34.58 -0.33 24.68
N GLU A 115 -34.35 -1.42 23.93
CA GLU A 115 -35.24 -2.60 23.93
C GLU A 115 -35.28 -3.32 25.29
N LEU A 116 -34.21 -3.29 26.09
CA LEU A 116 -34.17 -3.87 27.45
C LEU A 116 -34.89 -3.05 28.54
N THR A 117 -35.29 -1.81 28.24
CA THR A 117 -35.99 -0.91 29.18
C THR A 117 -37.48 -0.75 28.89
N GLU A 118 -37.98 -1.32 27.79
CA GLU A 118 -39.40 -1.32 27.47
C GLU A 118 -39.99 -2.65 27.96
N PRO A 119 -40.76 -2.68 29.07
CA PRO A 119 -41.38 -3.92 29.52
C PRO A 119 -42.41 -4.34 28.47
N ASP A 120 -42.31 -5.59 28.03
CA ASP A 120 -43.27 -6.22 27.13
C ASP A 120 -44.65 -6.21 27.80
N SER A 121 -45.45 -5.18 27.49
CA SER A 121 -46.72 -4.89 28.15
C SER A 121 -47.88 -5.74 27.61
N ASN A 122 -47.57 -6.90 27.03
CA ASN A 122 -48.52 -7.79 26.38
C ASN A 122 -48.38 -9.23 26.91
N ASN A 123 -48.67 -9.42 28.20
CA ASN A 123 -49.22 -10.67 28.73
C ASN A 123 -50.01 -10.42 30.02
#